data_AF-A0A1F1UU55-F1
#
_entry.id   AF-A0A1F1UU55-F1
#
_cell.length_a   1.000
_cell.length_b   1.000
_cell.length_c   1.000
_cell.angle_alpha   90.00
_cell.angle_beta   90.00
_cell.angle_gamma   90.00
#
_symmetry.space_group_name_H-M   'P 1'
#
loop_
_entity.id
_entity.type
_entity.pdbx_description
1 polymer ?
#
loop_
_entity_poly.entity_id
_entity_poly.type
_entity_poly.pdbx_seq_one_letter_code
_entity_poly.pdbx_strand_id
1 'polypeptide(L)'
;DLDVALASGFAPDRARAWARLRDVYFGRTKFTRKQAVAATRARGFSLDELALIERRIASVKDASQRWALRLALLEVEGGYRAIEAAARTLVPANEKPAVDAAKFGPSRNGKRTLHLTYDEREISDMEHAGRLGIDPDRPAAPQIAENLIGIFFGEGKVATAAPRPTVLVPLPDYLRILDGSGDDVVLAMTDGTTMTGAEFLAAQFGDALEVAAFHPQAGAVNLYRTQRLANQKQRDLAKLVSPVCA
;
A
#
# COMPACT_ATOMS: atom_id res chain seq x y z
N ASP A 1 19.55 -16.81 19.97
CA ASP A 1 18.08 -16.89 19.98
C ASP A 1 17.53 -15.60 19.38
N LEU A 2 16.38 -15.63 18.68
CA LEU A 2 15.82 -14.45 18.03
C LEU A 2 15.44 -13.38 19.07
N ASP A 3 14.73 -13.79 20.12
CA ASP A 3 14.27 -12.86 21.15
C ASP A 3 15.43 -12.23 21.92
N VAL A 4 16.49 -13.01 22.17
CA VAL A 4 17.74 -12.50 22.78
C VAL A 4 18.42 -11.47 21.86
N ALA A 5 18.47 -11.71 20.55
CA ALA A 5 19.07 -10.76 19.61
C ALA A 5 18.25 -9.47 19.51
N LEU A 6 16.92 -9.55 19.50
CA LEU A 6 16.05 -8.39 19.51
C LEU A 6 16.18 -7.59 20.81
N ALA A 7 16.16 -8.26 21.96
CA ALA A 7 16.35 -7.64 23.27
C ALA A 7 17.73 -6.98 23.43
N SER A 8 18.75 -7.49 22.72
CA SER A 8 20.09 -6.91 22.70
C SER A 8 20.25 -5.74 21.72
N GLY A 9 19.16 -5.27 21.09
CA GLY A 9 19.18 -4.10 20.21
C GLY A 9 19.65 -4.36 18.78
N PHE A 10 19.76 -5.62 18.33
CA PHE A 10 20.07 -5.90 16.93
C PHE A 10 18.92 -5.48 16.02
N ALA A 11 19.26 -4.95 14.84
CA ALA A 11 18.27 -4.63 13.81
C ALA A 11 17.37 -5.85 13.52
N PRO A 12 16.02 -5.70 13.52
CA PRO A 12 15.11 -6.83 13.43
C PRO A 12 15.34 -7.75 12.24
N ASP A 13 15.67 -7.19 11.07
CA ASP A 13 15.89 -7.98 9.85
C ASP A 13 17.15 -8.84 9.93
N ARG A 14 18.20 -8.32 10.57
CA ARG A 14 19.46 -9.05 10.81
C ARG A 14 19.25 -10.16 11.83
N ALA A 15 18.55 -9.87 12.94
CA ALA A 15 18.21 -10.86 13.96
C ALA A 15 17.41 -12.03 13.36
N ARG A 16 16.38 -11.75 12.54
CA ARG A 16 15.61 -12.76 11.84
C ARG A 16 16.44 -13.54 10.82
N ALA A 17 17.34 -12.88 10.09
CA ALA A 17 18.23 -13.55 9.16
C ALA A 17 19.13 -14.57 9.85
N TRP A 18 19.74 -14.21 10.98
CA TRP A 18 20.61 -15.10 11.73
C TRP A 18 19.86 -16.24 12.41
N ALA A 19 18.65 -16.00 12.91
CA ALA A 19 17.78 -17.06 13.41
C ALA A 19 17.50 -18.11 12.31
N ARG A 20 17.18 -17.66 11.09
CA ARG A 20 17.02 -18.57 9.94
C ARG A 20 18.30 -19.35 9.62
N LEU A 21 19.47 -18.72 9.70
CA LEU A 21 20.74 -19.43 9.50
C LEU A 21 20.91 -20.56 10.52
N ARG A 22 20.65 -20.29 11.80
CA ARG A 22 20.70 -21.34 12.84
C ARG A 22 19.82 -22.53 12.45
N ASP A 23 18.59 -22.27 12.05
CA ASP A 23 17.63 -23.34 11.74
C ASP A 23 18.02 -24.10 10.45
N VAL A 24 18.62 -23.44 9.46
CA VAL A 24 19.10 -24.09 8.22
C VAL A 24 20.33 -24.96 8.47
N TYR A 25 21.34 -24.44 9.16
CA TYR A 25 22.64 -25.10 9.32
C TYR A 25 22.68 -26.07 10.51
N PHE A 26 21.84 -25.86 11.53
CA PHE A 26 21.84 -26.66 12.76
C PHE A 26 20.45 -27.16 13.19
N GLY A 27 19.39 -26.79 12.47
CA GLY A 27 18.03 -27.28 12.75
C GLY A 27 17.74 -28.66 12.19
N ARG A 28 16.54 -29.17 12.41
CA ARG A 28 16.12 -30.51 11.96
C ARG A 28 15.89 -30.51 10.44
N THR A 29 16.48 -31.46 9.73
CA THR A 29 16.29 -31.62 8.27
C THR A 29 16.41 -33.09 7.86
N LYS A 30 15.75 -33.47 6.76
CA LYS A 30 15.92 -34.80 6.13
C LYS A 30 17.25 -34.93 5.38
N PHE A 31 17.92 -33.80 5.07
CA PHE A 31 19.18 -33.75 4.32
C PHE A 31 20.40 -33.67 5.24
N THR A 32 20.45 -34.51 6.29
CA THR A 32 21.45 -34.45 7.36
C THR A 32 22.90 -34.47 6.85
N ARG A 33 23.22 -35.32 5.87
CA ARG A 33 24.56 -35.37 5.26
C ARG A 33 24.94 -34.05 4.56
N LYS A 34 24.03 -33.46 3.78
CA LYS A 34 24.26 -32.17 3.12
C LYS A 34 24.39 -31.03 4.13
N GLN A 35 23.59 -31.07 5.21
CA GLN A 35 23.66 -30.10 6.29
C GLN A 35 25.01 -30.14 7.02
N ALA A 36 25.52 -31.32 7.36
CA ALA A 36 26.82 -31.46 8.02
C ALA A 36 27.97 -30.89 7.17
N VAL A 37 27.96 -31.15 5.86
CA VAL A 37 28.93 -30.56 4.92
C VAL A 37 28.78 -29.05 4.84
N ALA A 38 27.55 -28.55 4.70
CA ALA A 38 27.27 -27.13 4.63
C ALA A 38 27.71 -26.38 5.91
N ALA A 39 27.42 -26.93 7.09
CA ALA A 39 27.82 -26.37 8.38
C ALA A 39 29.34 -26.34 8.56
N THR A 40 30.05 -27.32 8.00
CA THR A 40 31.52 -27.33 8.00
C THR A 40 32.08 -26.23 7.10
N ARG A 41 31.57 -26.11 5.87
CA ARG A 41 32.01 -25.08 4.91
C ARG A 41 31.66 -23.67 5.36
N ALA A 42 30.50 -23.49 5.97
CA ALA A 42 30.00 -22.20 6.46
C ALA A 42 30.93 -21.53 7.48
N ARG A 43 31.83 -22.27 8.13
CA ARG A 43 32.82 -21.70 9.07
C ARG A 43 33.79 -20.70 8.41
N GLY A 44 34.00 -20.81 7.09
CA GLY A 44 34.83 -19.88 6.33
C GLY A 44 34.11 -18.61 5.87
N PHE A 45 32.82 -18.46 6.18
CA PHE A 45 31.97 -17.37 5.69
C PHE A 45 31.47 -16.51 6.85
N SER A 46 31.29 -15.21 6.58
CA SER A 46 30.60 -14.31 7.49
C SER A 46 29.09 -14.59 7.53
N LEU A 47 28.42 -14.20 8.62
CA LEU A 47 26.97 -14.34 8.73
C LEU A 47 26.21 -13.58 7.64
N ASP A 48 26.73 -12.46 7.16
CA ASP A 48 26.10 -11.66 6.10
C ASP A 48 26.25 -12.35 4.73
N GLU A 49 27.36 -13.04 4.47
CA GLU A 49 27.54 -13.88 3.26
C GLU A 49 26.63 -15.11 3.28
N LEU A 50 26.53 -15.80 4.41
CA LEU A 50 25.59 -16.91 4.57
C LEU A 50 24.15 -16.44 4.40
N ALA A 51 23.80 -15.28 4.96
CA ALA A 51 22.48 -14.69 4.78
C ALA A 51 22.20 -14.28 3.33
N LEU A 52 23.22 -13.88 2.56
CA LEU A 52 23.10 -13.63 1.13
C LEU A 52 22.79 -14.93 0.36
N ILE A 53 23.54 -16.00 0.62
CA ILE A 53 23.34 -17.32 -0.01
C ILE A 53 21.89 -17.77 0.20
N GLU A 54 21.43 -17.80 1.45
CA GLU A 54 20.08 -18.26 1.79
C GLU A 54 18.99 -17.40 1.15
N ARG A 55 19.20 -16.08 1.07
CA ARG A 55 18.27 -15.16 0.44
C ARG A 55 18.17 -15.40 -1.06
N ARG A 56 19.29 -15.67 -1.73
CA ARG A 56 19.34 -15.92 -3.18
C ARG A 56 18.63 -17.22 -3.56
N ILE A 57 18.80 -18.28 -2.78
CA ILE A 57 18.19 -19.59 -3.07
C ILE A 57 16.77 -19.75 -2.50
N ALA A 58 16.24 -18.76 -1.77
CA ALA A 58 14.93 -18.84 -1.11
C ALA A 58 13.75 -19.03 -2.10
N SER A 59 13.87 -18.51 -3.32
CA SER A 59 12.84 -18.62 -4.37
C SER A 59 12.73 -20.03 -4.97
N VAL A 60 13.79 -20.84 -4.86
CA VAL A 60 13.83 -22.21 -5.40
C VAL A 60 12.90 -23.09 -4.58
N LYS A 61 11.82 -23.61 -5.19
CA LYS A 61 10.79 -24.40 -4.49
C LYS A 61 11.28 -25.80 -4.11
N ASP A 62 12.02 -26.45 -5.01
CA ASP A 62 12.53 -27.80 -4.76
C ASP A 62 13.62 -27.80 -3.67
N ALA A 63 13.41 -28.61 -2.63
CA ALA A 63 14.31 -28.64 -1.48
C ALA A 63 15.67 -29.27 -1.80
N SER A 64 15.72 -30.28 -2.68
CA SER A 64 16.97 -30.97 -3.04
C SER A 64 17.87 -30.06 -3.87
N GLN A 65 17.29 -29.35 -4.85
CA GLN A 65 17.95 -28.34 -5.67
C GLN A 65 18.42 -27.16 -4.81
N ARG A 66 17.61 -26.69 -3.86
CA ARG A 66 18.02 -25.64 -2.91
C ARG A 66 19.25 -26.07 -2.10
N TRP A 67 19.30 -27.32 -1.64
CA TRP A 67 20.49 -27.86 -0.96
C TRP A 67 21.71 -28.00 -1.87
N ALA A 68 21.51 -28.38 -3.14
CA ALA A 68 22.60 -28.45 -4.11
C ALA A 68 23.20 -27.05 -4.37
N LEU A 69 22.35 -26.05 -4.62
CA LEU A 69 22.75 -24.66 -4.81
C LEU A 69 23.46 -24.08 -3.57
N ARG A 70 22.97 -24.39 -2.36
CA ARG A 70 23.64 -23.98 -1.12
C ARG A 70 25.07 -24.50 -1.06
N LEU A 71 25.27 -25.78 -1.33
CA LEU A 71 26.61 -26.38 -1.30
C LEU A 71 27.53 -25.82 -2.38
N ALA A 72 27.00 -25.56 -3.58
CA ALA A 72 27.76 -24.94 -4.67
C ALA A 72 28.16 -23.50 -4.33
N LEU A 73 27.27 -22.70 -3.74
CA LEU A 73 27.58 -21.33 -3.34
C LEU A 73 28.57 -21.25 -2.17
N LEU A 74 28.61 -22.27 -1.30
CA LEU A 74 29.60 -22.41 -0.23
C LEU A 74 30.99 -22.87 -0.73
N GLU A 75 31.15 -23.14 -2.03
CA GLU A 75 32.46 -23.37 -2.66
C GLU A 75 33.02 -22.11 -3.33
N VAL A 76 32.24 -21.03 -3.40
CA VAL A 76 32.65 -19.79 -4.07
C VAL A 76 33.60 -19.01 -3.17
N GLU A 77 34.82 -18.80 -3.67
CA GLU A 77 35.82 -17.92 -3.06
C GLU A 77 35.68 -16.47 -3.56
N GLY A 78 36.23 -15.50 -2.83
CA GLY A 78 36.18 -14.07 -3.20
C GLY A 78 35.11 -13.24 -2.48
N GLY A 79 34.48 -13.82 -1.46
CA GLY A 79 33.59 -13.14 -0.52
C GLY A 79 32.26 -12.64 -1.13
N TYR A 80 31.60 -11.72 -0.42
CA TYR A 80 30.23 -11.28 -0.71
C TYR A 80 29.93 -10.99 -2.19
N ARG A 81 30.77 -10.23 -2.89
CA ARG A 81 30.54 -9.86 -4.31
C ARG A 81 30.65 -11.06 -5.24
N ALA A 82 31.62 -11.95 -5.02
CA ALA A 82 31.80 -13.15 -5.83
C ALA A 82 30.63 -14.12 -5.64
N ILE A 83 30.19 -14.31 -4.39
CA ILE A 83 29.00 -15.09 -4.06
C ILE A 83 27.76 -14.51 -4.73
N GLU A 84 27.59 -13.19 -4.74
CA GLU A 84 26.45 -12.55 -5.39
C GLU A 84 26.46 -12.78 -6.91
N ALA A 85 27.61 -12.63 -7.56
CA ALA A 85 27.77 -12.89 -8.99
C ALA A 85 27.48 -14.35 -9.33
N ALA A 86 28.07 -15.29 -8.60
CA ALA A 86 27.83 -16.72 -8.77
C ALA A 86 26.35 -17.09 -8.57
N ALA A 87 25.69 -16.49 -7.56
CA ALA A 87 24.27 -16.73 -7.33
C ALA A 87 23.38 -16.23 -8.47
N ARG A 88 23.73 -15.13 -9.14
CA ARG A 88 22.97 -14.66 -10.33
C ARG A 88 23.06 -15.63 -11.50
N THR A 89 24.18 -16.33 -11.64
CA THR A 89 24.40 -17.32 -12.70
C THR A 89 23.81 -18.69 -12.37
N LEU A 90 23.96 -19.15 -11.12
CA LEU A 90 23.60 -20.51 -10.70
C LEU A 90 22.14 -20.64 -10.28
N VAL A 91 21.53 -19.60 -9.70
CA VAL A 91 20.15 -19.67 -9.23
C VAL A 91 19.20 -19.40 -10.40
N PRO A 92 18.26 -20.32 -10.71
CA PRO A 92 17.30 -20.10 -11.76
C PRO A 92 16.55 -18.78 -11.56
N ALA A 93 16.46 -17.97 -12.62
CA ALA A 93 15.62 -16.79 -12.60
C ALA A 93 14.18 -17.23 -12.29
N ASN A 94 13.55 -16.56 -11.35
CA ASN A 94 12.13 -16.79 -11.07
C ASN A 94 11.35 -16.11 -12.20
N GLU A 95 11.15 -16.83 -13.31
CA GLU A 95 10.33 -16.43 -14.44
C GLU A 95 8.84 -16.48 -14.07
N LYS A 96 8.45 -15.71 -13.05
CA LYS A 96 7.04 -15.37 -12.95
C LYS A 96 6.76 -14.43 -14.11
N PRO A 97 5.78 -14.74 -14.97
CA PRO A 97 5.40 -13.82 -16.03
C PRO A 97 5.01 -12.48 -15.39
N ALA A 98 5.42 -11.37 -16.01
CA ALA A 98 4.91 -10.06 -15.64
C ALA A 98 3.38 -10.08 -15.81
N VAL A 99 2.69 -9.47 -14.86
CA VAL A 99 1.22 -9.39 -14.87
C VAL A 99 0.84 -7.93 -14.98
N ASP A 100 -0.12 -7.67 -15.83
CA ASP A 100 -0.74 -6.35 -15.99
C ASP A 100 -1.24 -5.84 -14.64
N ALA A 101 -0.79 -4.66 -14.26
CA ALA A 101 -1.11 -4.10 -12.95
C ALA A 101 -0.94 -2.58 -12.94
N ALA A 102 -1.92 -1.89 -12.35
CA ALA A 102 -1.80 -0.50 -11.95
C ALA A 102 -1.82 -0.42 -10.41
N LYS A 103 -0.82 0.25 -9.82
CA LYS A 103 -0.71 0.47 -8.38
C LYS A 103 -0.53 1.94 -8.08
N PHE A 104 -1.28 2.44 -7.10
CA PHE A 104 -1.15 3.81 -6.64
C PHE A 104 -0.43 3.83 -5.29
N GLY A 105 0.63 4.63 -5.19
CA GLY A 105 1.34 4.85 -3.93
C GLY A 105 0.53 5.66 -2.93
N PRO A 106 0.95 5.67 -1.66
CA PRO A 106 0.36 6.53 -0.63
C PRO A 106 0.64 8.01 -0.93
N SER A 107 -0.19 8.89 -0.37
CA SER A 107 0.04 10.33 -0.41
C SER A 107 1.26 10.71 0.42
N ARG A 108 2.21 11.43 -0.20
CA ARG A 108 3.39 11.99 0.47
C ARG A 108 3.61 13.40 -0.06
N ASN A 109 3.64 14.40 0.82
CA ASN A 109 3.83 15.81 0.47
C ASN A 109 2.90 16.30 -0.65
N GLY A 110 1.61 15.93 -0.60
CA GLY A 110 0.61 16.32 -1.61
C GLY A 110 0.76 15.64 -2.98
N LYS A 111 1.64 14.63 -3.12
CA LYS A 111 1.84 13.85 -4.34
C LYS A 111 1.53 12.37 -4.12
N ARG A 112 1.15 11.68 -5.19
CA ARG A 112 0.98 10.22 -5.23
C ARG A 112 1.68 9.66 -6.46
N THR A 113 2.13 8.42 -6.39
CA THR A 113 2.79 7.72 -7.50
C THR A 113 1.82 6.76 -8.19
N LEU A 114 2.00 6.57 -9.50
CA LEU A 114 1.37 5.51 -10.28
C LEU A 114 2.48 4.57 -10.76
N HIS A 115 2.31 3.27 -10.55
CA HIS A 115 3.12 2.21 -11.14
C HIS A 115 2.23 1.41 -12.07
N LEU A 116 2.51 1.47 -13.37
CA LEU A 116 1.78 0.74 -14.41
C LEU A 116 2.71 -0.28 -15.06
N THR A 117 2.28 -1.53 -15.06
CA THR A 117 2.86 -2.64 -15.83
C THR A 117 1.82 -3.08 -16.85
N TYR A 118 2.19 -3.08 -18.12
CA TYR A 118 1.34 -3.47 -19.25
C TYR A 118 2.22 -3.90 -20.43
N ASP A 119 1.65 -4.17 -21.61
CA ASP A 119 2.43 -4.61 -22.77
C ASP A 119 3.55 -3.61 -23.10
N GLU A 120 4.73 -4.14 -23.41
CA GLU A 120 5.94 -3.36 -23.68
C GLU A 120 5.70 -2.30 -24.75
N ARG A 121 4.94 -2.66 -25.79
CA ARG A 121 4.63 -1.75 -26.89
C ARG A 121 3.83 -0.55 -26.43
N GLU A 122 2.79 -0.76 -25.63
CA GLU A 122 1.90 0.30 -25.18
C GLU A 122 2.56 1.20 -24.14
N ILE A 123 3.37 0.62 -23.24
CA ILE A 123 4.17 1.41 -22.30
C ILE A 123 5.22 2.24 -23.04
N SER A 124 5.84 1.70 -24.10
CA SER A 124 6.79 2.43 -24.93
C SER A 124 6.13 3.57 -25.71
N ASP A 125 4.94 3.34 -26.28
CA ASP A 125 4.18 4.36 -26.98
C ASP A 125 3.74 5.47 -26.01
N MET A 126 3.36 5.13 -24.77
CA MET A 126 3.06 6.10 -23.70
C MET A 126 4.31 6.90 -23.28
N GLU A 127 5.47 6.25 -23.11
CA GLU A 127 6.73 6.94 -22.83
C GLU A 127 7.10 7.92 -23.94
N HIS A 128 6.98 7.49 -25.20
CA HIS A 128 7.24 8.33 -26.35
C HIS A 128 6.31 9.55 -26.36
N ALA A 129 5.01 9.35 -26.16
CA ALA A 129 4.04 10.43 -26.09
C ALA A 129 4.35 11.44 -24.97
N GLY A 130 4.77 10.97 -23.79
CA GLY A 130 5.19 11.83 -22.69
C GLY A 130 6.44 12.66 -23.01
N ARG A 131 7.35 12.16 -23.85
CA ARG A 131 8.59 12.85 -24.25
C ARG A 131 8.41 13.82 -25.42
N LEU A 132 7.27 13.82 -26.10
CA LEU A 132 7.05 14.73 -27.23
C LEU A 132 7.09 16.20 -26.76
N GLY A 133 7.83 17.02 -27.50
CA GLY A 133 7.86 18.47 -27.29
C GLY A 133 8.53 18.93 -25.99
N ILE A 134 9.29 18.06 -25.31
CA ILE A 134 10.06 18.47 -24.13
C ILE A 134 11.22 19.39 -24.53
N ASP A 135 11.48 20.38 -23.69
CA ASP A 135 12.63 21.26 -23.78
C ASP A 135 13.88 20.54 -23.24
N PRO A 136 14.94 20.35 -24.07
CA PRO A 136 16.17 19.68 -23.65
C PRO A 136 16.95 20.45 -22.59
N ASP A 137 16.75 21.76 -22.45
CA ASP A 137 17.47 22.60 -21.48
C ASP A 137 16.83 22.56 -20.08
N ARG A 138 15.69 21.85 -19.94
CA ARG A 138 14.96 21.69 -18.68
C ARG A 138 14.92 20.22 -18.24
N PRO A 139 14.74 19.94 -16.93
CA PRO A 139 14.58 18.57 -16.46
C PRO A 139 13.43 17.86 -17.19
N ALA A 140 13.70 16.69 -17.78
CA ALA A 140 12.72 15.96 -18.57
C ALA A 140 11.57 15.39 -17.73
N ALA A 141 11.85 14.88 -16.53
CA ALA A 141 10.86 14.16 -15.73
C ALA A 141 9.60 14.98 -15.36
N PRO A 142 9.70 16.25 -14.90
CA PRO A 142 8.52 17.09 -14.68
C PRO A 142 7.71 17.36 -15.95
N GLN A 143 8.39 17.58 -17.08
CA GLN A 143 7.74 17.85 -18.37
C GLN A 143 6.99 16.61 -18.89
N ILE A 144 7.61 15.43 -18.78
CA ILE A 144 6.97 14.15 -19.12
C ILE A 144 5.73 13.93 -18.25
N ALA A 145 5.83 14.19 -16.93
CA ALA A 145 4.69 14.06 -16.04
C ALA A 145 3.53 15.00 -16.42
N GLU A 146 3.83 16.25 -16.76
CA GLU A 146 2.84 17.24 -17.22
C GLU A 146 2.18 16.79 -18.53
N ASN A 147 2.97 16.36 -19.51
CA ASN A 147 2.48 15.84 -20.79
C ASN A 147 1.56 14.64 -20.59
N LEU A 148 1.94 13.66 -19.77
CA LEU A 148 1.12 12.48 -19.50
C LEU A 148 -0.19 12.84 -18.78
N ILE A 149 -0.16 13.76 -17.83
CA ILE A 149 -1.37 14.26 -17.16
C ILE A 149 -2.27 15.00 -18.16
N GLY A 150 -1.71 15.83 -19.04
CA GLY A 150 -2.44 16.50 -20.10
C GLY A 150 -3.05 15.54 -21.12
N ILE A 151 -2.35 14.44 -21.44
CA ILE A 151 -2.89 13.38 -22.30
C ILE A 151 -4.07 12.68 -21.62
N PHE A 152 -4.04 12.48 -20.30
CA PHE A 152 -5.07 11.77 -19.56
C PHE A 152 -6.31 12.63 -19.23
N PHE A 153 -6.10 13.87 -18.80
CA PHE A 153 -7.15 14.80 -18.32
C PHE A 153 -7.39 16.02 -19.23
N GLY A 154 -6.77 16.07 -20.41
CA GLY A 154 -7.01 17.13 -21.39
C GLY A 154 -8.45 17.18 -21.90
N GLU A 155 -8.76 18.21 -22.69
CA GLU A 155 -10.12 18.48 -23.16
C GLU A 155 -10.79 17.25 -23.81
N GLY A 156 -11.97 16.89 -23.30
CA GLY A 156 -12.83 15.85 -23.87
C GLY A 156 -12.51 14.39 -23.50
N LYS A 157 -11.52 14.11 -22.63
CA LYS A 157 -11.08 12.74 -22.35
C LYS A 157 -11.65 12.13 -21.07
N VAL A 158 -11.19 12.61 -19.91
CA VAL A 158 -11.61 12.09 -18.59
C VAL A 158 -12.04 13.27 -17.73
N ALA A 159 -13.30 13.29 -17.30
CA ALA A 159 -13.78 14.31 -16.37
C ALA A 159 -13.03 14.19 -15.05
N THR A 160 -12.44 15.30 -14.58
CA THR A 160 -11.88 15.37 -13.24
C THR A 160 -13.00 15.19 -12.22
N ALA A 161 -12.82 14.28 -11.26
CA ALA A 161 -13.76 14.17 -10.16
C ALA A 161 -13.75 15.48 -9.37
N ALA A 162 -14.86 16.23 -9.40
CA ALA A 162 -14.98 17.44 -8.61
C ALA A 162 -14.93 17.06 -7.12
N PRO A 163 -14.00 17.64 -6.32
CA PRO A 163 -14.00 17.40 -4.89
C PRO A 163 -15.32 17.90 -4.31
N ARG A 164 -16.04 17.01 -3.62
CA ARG A 164 -17.25 17.33 -2.87
C ARG A 164 -16.87 17.52 -1.40
N PRO A 165 -16.64 18.76 -0.92
CA PRO A 165 -16.39 18.98 0.49
C PRO A 165 -17.67 18.66 1.28
N THR A 166 -17.57 17.75 2.23
CA THR A 166 -18.67 17.43 3.16
C THR A 166 -18.30 17.97 4.54
N VAL A 167 -19.20 18.76 5.13
CA VAL A 167 -19.01 19.29 6.49
C VAL A 167 -19.63 18.32 7.50
N LEU A 168 -18.85 17.93 8.51
CA LEU A 168 -19.32 17.15 9.65
C LEU A 168 -19.79 18.12 10.74
N VAL A 169 -21.07 18.04 11.08
CA VAL A 169 -21.67 18.85 12.15
C VAL A 169 -21.95 17.94 13.35
N PRO A 170 -21.29 18.15 14.50
CA PRO A 170 -21.63 17.43 15.71
C PRO A 170 -23.01 17.87 16.22
N LEU A 171 -23.86 16.90 16.54
CA LEU A 171 -25.10 17.17 17.26
C LEU A 171 -24.79 17.49 18.73
N PRO A 172 -25.25 18.64 19.27
CA PRO A 172 -25.09 18.95 20.69
C PRO A 172 -25.71 17.90 21.62
N ASP A 173 -25.13 17.70 22.80
CA ASP A 173 -25.54 16.67 23.77
C ASP A 173 -26.98 16.82 24.30
N TYR A 174 -27.53 18.03 24.21
CA TYR A 174 -28.92 18.31 24.61
C TYR A 174 -29.96 17.92 23.54
N LEU A 175 -29.53 17.45 22.37
CA LEU A 175 -30.42 16.95 21.32
C LEU A 175 -30.51 15.43 21.37
N ARG A 176 -31.74 14.92 21.33
CA ARG A 176 -32.02 13.49 21.24
C ARG A 176 -32.62 13.14 19.89
N ILE A 177 -32.08 12.10 19.24
CA ILE A 177 -32.65 11.54 18.01
C ILE A 177 -33.88 10.71 18.39
N LEU A 178 -35.05 11.07 17.84
CA LEU A 178 -36.31 10.37 18.10
C LEU A 178 -36.60 9.29 17.06
N ASP A 179 -36.40 9.62 15.78
CA ASP A 179 -36.57 8.71 14.65
C ASP A 179 -35.61 9.11 13.52
N GLY A 180 -35.13 8.11 12.78
CA GLY A 180 -34.24 8.24 11.63
C GLY A 180 -34.69 7.40 10.43
N SER A 181 -35.97 7.03 10.36
CA SER A 181 -36.52 6.28 9.25
C SER A 181 -36.83 7.20 8.04
N GLY A 182 -36.18 6.96 6.89
CA GLY A 182 -36.41 7.70 5.64
C GLY A 182 -35.34 8.73 5.24
N ASP A 183 -35.77 9.86 4.66
CA ASP A 183 -34.87 10.88 4.12
C ASP A 183 -34.39 11.92 5.15
N ASP A 184 -35.02 12.00 6.32
CA ASP A 184 -34.73 13.00 7.36
C ASP A 184 -34.67 12.39 8.79
N VAL A 185 -34.21 13.18 9.77
CA VAL A 185 -34.11 12.82 11.19
C VAL A 185 -34.93 13.80 12.00
N VAL A 186 -35.62 13.30 13.02
CA VAL A 186 -36.33 14.16 13.99
C VAL A 186 -35.49 14.30 15.26
N LEU A 187 -35.22 15.55 15.63
CA LEU A 187 -34.45 15.95 16.80
C LEU A 187 -35.39 16.50 17.87
N ALA A 188 -35.23 16.04 19.11
CA ALA A 188 -35.89 16.60 20.29
C ALA A 188 -34.93 17.51 21.05
N MET A 189 -35.44 18.66 21.47
CA MET A 189 -34.73 19.63 22.31
C MET A 189 -35.13 19.52 23.79
N THR A 190 -34.30 20.09 24.66
CA THR A 190 -34.55 20.11 26.11
C THR A 190 -35.77 20.92 26.53
N ASP A 191 -36.24 21.86 25.70
CA ASP A 191 -37.45 22.64 25.95
C ASP A 191 -38.74 21.89 25.54
N GLY A 192 -38.62 20.63 25.11
CA GLY A 192 -39.75 19.78 24.71
C GLY A 192 -40.21 19.99 23.27
N THR A 193 -39.56 20.89 22.51
CA THR A 193 -39.85 21.08 21.09
C THR A 193 -39.10 20.04 20.24
N THR A 194 -39.58 19.85 19.01
CA THR A 194 -38.94 18.98 18.02
C THR A 194 -38.72 19.74 16.72
N MET A 195 -37.64 19.44 16.03
CA MET A 195 -37.37 19.94 14.68
C MET A 195 -36.74 18.84 13.82
N THR A 196 -36.83 18.99 12.51
CA THR A 196 -36.11 18.13 11.57
C THR A 196 -34.62 18.47 11.56
N GLY A 197 -33.78 17.52 11.18
CA GLY A 197 -32.35 17.80 11.01
C GLY A 197 -32.10 18.77 9.85
N ALA A 198 -32.99 18.84 8.84
CA ALA A 198 -32.94 19.87 7.82
C ALA A 198 -33.14 21.28 8.41
N GLU A 199 -34.16 21.48 9.24
CA GLU A 199 -34.43 22.75 9.92
C GLU A 199 -33.29 23.13 10.86
N PHE A 200 -32.74 22.17 11.61
CA PHE A 200 -31.60 22.38 12.48
C PHE A 200 -30.38 22.88 11.70
N LEU A 201 -30.06 22.23 10.58
CA LEU A 201 -28.90 22.61 9.77
C LEU A 201 -29.11 23.95 9.05
N ALA A 202 -30.32 24.21 8.54
CA ALA A 202 -30.67 25.49 7.94
C ALA A 202 -30.49 26.64 8.95
N ALA A 203 -30.92 26.45 10.21
CA ALA A 203 -30.77 27.43 11.27
C ALA A 203 -29.31 27.70 11.66
N GLN A 204 -28.42 26.71 11.53
CA GLN A 204 -27.04 26.80 12.03
C GLN A 204 -26.00 27.09 10.93
N PHE A 205 -26.23 26.67 9.68
CA PHE A 205 -25.20 26.65 8.62
C PHE A 205 -25.66 27.23 7.26
N GLY A 206 -26.95 27.54 7.06
CA GLY A 206 -27.47 28.08 5.80
C GLY A 206 -27.47 27.08 4.62
N ASP A 207 -27.68 27.58 3.39
CA ASP A 207 -28.00 26.77 2.20
C ASP A 207 -26.80 26.18 1.42
N ALA A 208 -25.56 26.42 1.85
CA ALA A 208 -24.44 26.41 0.90
C ALA A 208 -23.62 25.10 0.77
N LEU A 209 -23.89 24.01 1.50
CA LEU A 209 -22.98 22.84 1.52
C LEU A 209 -23.69 21.48 1.67
N GLU A 210 -23.03 20.39 1.24
CA GLU A 210 -23.38 19.04 1.69
C GLU A 210 -22.99 18.89 3.16
N VAL A 211 -23.97 18.67 4.03
CA VAL A 211 -23.76 18.63 5.49
C VAL A 211 -24.22 17.28 6.03
N ALA A 212 -23.41 16.68 6.88
CA ALA A 212 -23.79 15.46 7.59
C ALA A 212 -23.89 15.70 9.09
N ALA A 213 -25.00 15.26 9.67
CA ALA A 213 -25.21 15.26 11.11
C ALA A 213 -24.50 14.05 11.73
N PHE A 214 -23.72 14.28 12.79
CA PHE A 214 -22.93 13.26 13.45
C PHE A 214 -23.24 13.21 14.95
N HIS A 215 -23.52 12.01 15.46
CA HIS A 215 -23.70 11.77 16.89
C HIS A 215 -22.43 11.10 17.46
N PRO A 216 -21.87 11.57 18.59
CA PRO A 216 -20.59 11.09 19.14
C PRO A 216 -20.50 9.57 19.30
N GLN A 217 -21.60 8.90 19.66
CA GLN A 217 -21.63 7.44 19.86
C GLN A 217 -22.22 6.66 18.67
N ALA A 218 -23.12 7.27 17.90
CA ALA A 218 -23.86 6.56 16.84
C ALA A 218 -23.23 6.74 15.46
N GLY A 219 -22.26 7.65 15.32
CA GLY A 219 -21.60 7.94 14.05
C GLY A 219 -22.41 8.87 13.16
N ALA A 220 -22.22 8.75 11.84
CA ALA A 220 -22.95 9.55 10.87
C ALA A 220 -24.44 9.17 10.88
N VAL A 221 -25.30 10.15 11.14
CA VAL A 221 -26.74 9.95 11.32
C VAL A 221 -27.49 10.20 10.01
N ASN A 222 -27.23 11.34 9.36
CA ASN A 222 -27.90 11.72 8.11
C ASN A 222 -27.04 12.67 7.26
N LEU A 223 -27.32 12.71 5.95
CA LEU A 223 -26.60 13.52 4.96
C LEU A 223 -27.59 14.35 4.14
N TYR A 224 -27.41 15.66 4.22
CA TYR A 224 -28.21 16.68 3.53
C TYR A 224 -27.44 17.18 2.32
N ARG A 225 -28.13 17.33 1.18
CA ARG A 225 -27.51 17.63 -0.12
C ARG A 225 -28.37 18.60 -0.91
N THR A 226 -27.72 19.33 -1.81
CA THR A 226 -28.36 20.33 -2.66
C THR A 226 -29.08 19.74 -3.88
N GLN A 227 -28.82 18.48 -4.30
CA GLN A 227 -29.52 17.81 -5.41
C GLN A 227 -29.72 16.29 -5.15
N ARG A 228 -30.90 15.74 -5.50
CA ARG A 228 -31.31 14.34 -5.22
C ARG A 228 -31.00 13.37 -6.37
N LEU A 229 -30.32 12.27 -6.06
CA LEU A 229 -30.31 11.01 -6.84
C LEU A 229 -30.26 9.80 -5.88
N ALA A 230 -30.90 8.69 -6.25
CA ALA A 230 -31.19 7.55 -5.36
C ALA A 230 -29.96 6.71 -4.94
N ASN A 231 -30.05 6.07 -3.76
CA ASN A 231 -29.10 5.15 -3.07
C ASN A 231 -27.63 5.62 -2.89
N GLN A 232 -27.28 6.83 -3.32
CA GLN A 232 -25.97 7.42 -3.07
C GLN A 232 -25.77 7.82 -1.59
N LYS A 233 -26.88 8.09 -0.89
CA LYS A 233 -26.93 8.55 0.51
C LYS A 233 -26.21 7.62 1.48
N GLN A 234 -26.54 6.32 1.44
CA GLN A 234 -25.98 5.33 2.35
C GLN A 234 -24.48 5.11 2.12
N ARG A 235 -24.04 5.09 0.86
CA ARG A 235 -22.62 4.95 0.51
C ARG A 235 -21.77 6.13 0.98
N ASP A 236 -22.31 7.34 0.90
CA ASP A 236 -21.58 8.54 1.35
C ASP A 236 -21.57 8.62 2.89
N LEU A 237 -22.67 8.24 3.57
CA LEU A 237 -22.67 8.11 5.04
C LEU A 237 -21.60 7.13 5.54
N ALA A 238 -21.43 5.98 4.87
CA ALA A 238 -20.39 5.01 5.22
C ALA A 238 -18.96 5.58 5.10
N LYS A 239 -18.71 6.46 4.11
CA LYS A 239 -17.40 7.12 3.95
C LYS A 239 -17.11 8.12 5.06
N LEU A 240 -18.12 8.78 5.62
CA LEU A 240 -17.94 9.79 6.66
C LEU A 240 -17.53 9.21 8.02
N VAL A 241 -17.84 7.93 8.27
CA VAL A 241 -17.39 7.20 9.47
C VAL A 241 -15.90 6.82 9.37
N SER A 242 -15.36 6.70 8.16
CA SER A 242 -13.94 6.44 7.90
C SER A 242 -13.42 7.34 6.77
N PRO A 243 -13.22 8.65 7.04
CA PRO A 243 -12.94 9.64 6.01
C PRO A 243 -11.59 9.44 5.32
N VAL A 244 -10.70 8.65 5.91
CA VAL A 244 -9.43 8.23 5.33
C VAL A 244 -9.56 6.74 4.99
N CYS A 245 -9.61 6.39 3.70
CA CYS A 245 -9.51 4.99 3.30
C CYS A 245 -8.11 4.46 3.67
N ALA A 246 -8.05 3.25 4.23
CA ALA A 246 -6.82 2.47 4.42
C ALA A 246 -6.18 2.06 3.08
#